data_AF-A0A9E5HT45-F1
#
_entry.id   AF-A0A9E5HT45-F1
#
_cell.length_a   1.000
_cell.length_b   1.000
_cell.length_c   1.000
_cell.angle_alpha   90.00
_cell.angle_beta   90.00
_cell.angle_gamma   90.00
#
_symmetry.space_group_name_H-M   'P 1'
#
loop_
_entity.id
_entity.type
_entity.pdbx_description
1 polymer ?
#
loop_
_entity_poly.entity_id
_entity_poly.type
_entity_poly.pdbx_seq_one_letter_code
_entity_poly.pdbx_strand_id
1 'polypeptide(L)' 'MSIKTMTSNGKWEFWIDRGGTFTDIVARAPDGSLKNSKYLSENPEQYKDAAIQGIRDFL' A
#
# COMPACT_ATOMS: atom_id res chain seq x y z
N MET A 1 -6.51 29.74 -9.10
CA MET A 1 -5.34 28.85 -8.96
C MET A 1 -5.87 27.43 -8.82
N SER A 2 -6.16 26.75 -9.94
CA SER A 2 -6.68 25.38 -9.88
C SER A 2 -5.52 24.44 -9.65
N ILE A 3 -5.51 23.78 -8.49
CA ILE A 3 -4.61 22.67 -8.22
C ILE A 3 -5.06 21.57 -9.19
N LYS A 4 -4.32 21.40 -10.28
CA LYS A 4 -4.55 20.32 -11.24
C LYS A 4 -4.12 19.05 -10.52
N THR A 5 -5.03 18.39 -9.81
CA THR A 5 -4.78 17.05 -9.27
C THR A 5 -4.47 16.20 -10.48
N MET A 6 -3.20 15.88 -10.71
CA MET A 6 -2.86 14.88 -11.71
C MET A 6 -3.53 13.61 -11.24
N THR A 7 -4.67 13.28 -11.85
CA THR A 7 -5.28 11.96 -11.74
C THR A 7 -4.14 10.98 -11.91
N SER A 8 -3.95 10.06 -10.95
CA SER A 8 -2.95 9.01 -11.08
C SER A 8 -3.14 8.37 -12.46
N ASN A 9 -2.08 7.81 -13.05
CA ASN A 9 -2.07 7.32 -14.44
C ASN A 9 -3.01 6.11 -14.69
N GLY A 10 -4.16 6.01 -14.01
CA GLY A 10 -5.06 4.87 -13.98
C GLY A 10 -4.44 3.66 -13.30
N LYS A 11 -3.40 3.86 -12.48
CA LYS A 11 -2.59 2.79 -11.89
C LYS A 11 -2.60 2.87 -10.38
N TRP A 12 -2.42 1.72 -9.75
CA TRP A 12 -2.09 1.62 -8.35
C TRP A 12 -0.65 2.10 -8.11
N GLU A 13 -0.46 2.81 -7.01
CA GLU A 13 0.85 3.22 -6.51
C GLU A 13 0.96 2.84 -5.03
N PHE A 14 2.11 2.34 -4.62
CA PHE A 14 2.36 1.85 -3.27
C PHE A 14 3.62 2.47 -2.70
N TRP A 15 3.54 2.90 -1.44
CA TRP A 15 4.68 3.25 -0.60
C TRP A 15 4.72 2.25 0.56
N ILE A 16 5.86 1.59 0.74
CA ILE A 16 6.02 0.49 1.67
C ILE A 16 7.20 0.81 2.57
N ASP A 17 6.94 0.86 3.88
CA ASP A 17 7.95 0.96 4.91
C ASP A 17 8.11 -0.41 5.58
N ARG A 18 9.26 -1.05 5.36
CA ARG A 18 9.57 -2.39 5.89
C ARG A 18 10.53 -2.28 7.07
N GLY A 19 10.25 -3.06 8.11
CA GLY A 19 11.16 -3.26 9.23
C GLY A 19 10.44 -3.36 10.57
N GLY A 20 11.19 -3.41 11.67
CA GLY A 20 10.63 -3.45 13.02
C GLY A 20 9.56 -4.54 13.22
N THR A 21 8.56 -4.27 14.06
CA THR A 21 7.45 -5.19 14.32
C THR A 21 6.41 -5.21 13.21
N PHE A 22 6.27 -4.12 12.44
CA PHE A 22 5.20 -3.95 11.47
C PHE A 22 5.70 -3.37 10.14
N THR A 23 5.08 -3.81 9.05
CA THR A 23 5.22 -3.20 7.72
C THR A 23 4.02 -2.31 7.46
N ASP A 24 4.27 -1.04 7.18
CA ASP A 24 3.27 -0.04 6.87
C ASP A 24 3.14 0.14 5.36
N ILE A 25 1.91 0.17 4.85
CA ILE A 25 1.63 0.36 3.43
C ILE A 25 0.64 1.48 3.23
N VAL A 26 1.00 2.42 2.37
CA VAL A 26 0.10 3.43 1.81
C VAL A 26 -0.11 3.10 0.34
N ALA A 27 -1.37 3.04 -0.08
CA ALA A 27 -1.77 2.76 -1.45
C ALA A 27 -2.57 3.95 -2.01
N ARG A 28 -2.23 4.37 -3.24
CA ARG A 28 -3.08 5.25 -4.05
C ARG A 28 -3.75 4.41 -5.12
N ALA A 29 -5.07 4.40 -5.12
CA ALA A 29 -5.87 3.70 -6.12
C ALA A 29 -5.87 4.45 -7.47
N PRO A 30 -6.29 3.78 -8.57
CA PRO A 30 -6.44 4.41 -9.88
C PRO A 30 -7.37 5.62 -9.90
N ASP A 31 -8.34 5.68 -8.98
CA ASP A 31 -9.26 6.83 -8.82
C ASP A 31 -8.64 7.99 -8.02
N GLY A 32 -7.41 7.83 -7.54
CA GLY A 32 -6.69 8.80 -6.72
C GLY A 32 -6.98 8.70 -5.23
N SER A 33 -7.87 7.81 -4.77
CA SER A 33 -8.14 7.61 -3.34
C SER A 33 -6.91 7.02 -2.63
N LEU A 34 -6.68 7.47 -1.39
CA LEU A 34 -5.62 6.95 -0.54
C LEU A 34 -6.19 5.93 0.45
N LYS A 35 -5.50 4.82 0.60
CA LYS A 35 -5.79 3.75 1.56
C LYS A 35 -4.50 3.40 2.31
N ASN A 36 -4.63 2.88 3.53
CA ASN A 36 -3.50 2.42 4.32
C ASN A 36 -3.80 1.07 4.98
N SER A 37 -2.74 0.35 5.34
CA SER A 37 -2.81 -0.91 6.06
C SER A 37 -1.50 -1.17 6.79
N LYS A 38 -1.55 -2.02 7.81
CA LYS A 38 -0.43 -2.39 8.65
C LYS A 38 -0.44 -3.89 8.86
N TYR A 39 0.71 -4.51 8.66
CA TYR A 39 0.92 -5.95 8.80
C TYR A 39 2.03 -6.22 9.80
N LEU A 40 1.97 -7.34 10.51
CA LEU A 40 3.16 -7.84 11.22
C LEU A 40 4.26 -8.05 10.19
N SER A 41 5.48 -7.59 10.48
CA SER A 41 6.61 -7.74 9.55
C SER A 41 6.94 -9.22 9.30
N GLU A 42 6.71 -10.07 10.29
CA GLU A 42 6.82 -11.53 10.20
C GLU A 42 5.54 -12.18 10.74
N ASN A 43 4.84 -12.92 9.88
CA ASN A 43 3.70 -13.75 10.25
C ASN A 43 3.60 -14.95 9.29
N PRO A 44 4.54 -15.90 9.38
CA PRO A 44 4.70 -16.97 8.39
C PRO A 44 3.48 -17.90 8.27
N GLU A 45 2.62 -17.94 9.29
CA GLU A 45 1.36 -18.70 9.27
C GLU A 45 0.32 -18.09 8.34
N GLN A 46 0.38 -16.77 8.08
CA GLN A 46 -0.59 -16.05 7.24
C GLN A 46 0.00 -15.63 5.89
N TYR A 47 1.26 -15.19 5.87
CA TYR A 47 1.92 -14.73 4.65
C TYR A 47 3.44 -14.87 4.72
N LYS A 48 4.04 -15.11 3.56
CA LYS A 48 5.50 -15.19 3.41
C LYS A 48 6.18 -13.82 3.42
N ASP A 49 5.47 -12.78 3.01
CA ASP A 49 6.01 -11.42 2.90
C ASP A 49 4.88 -10.40 3.10
N ALA A 50 5.05 -9.53 4.10
CA ALA A 50 4.05 -8.53 4.49
C ALA A 50 3.78 -7.50 3.38
N ALA A 51 4.81 -7.11 2.61
CA ALA A 51 4.66 -6.14 1.52
C ALA A 51 3.84 -6.73 0.37
N ILE A 52 4.17 -7.97 -0.03
CA ILE A 52 3.42 -8.67 -1.07
C ILE A 52 1.98 -8.93 -0.62
N GLN A 53 1.77 -9.37 0.62
CA GLN A 53 0.43 -9.61 1.14
C GLN A 53 -0.39 -8.32 1.11
N GLY A 54 0.16 -7.22 1.62
CA GLY A 54 -0.59 -5.98 1.65
C GLY A 54 -0.88 -5.39 0.28
N ILE A 55 0.02 -5.53 -0.71
CA ILE A 55 -0.32 -5.19 -2.10
C ILE A 55 -1.54 -6.00 -2.57
N ARG A 56 -1.60 -7.31 -2.28
CA ARG A 56 -2.73 -8.19 -2.68
C ARG A 56 -4.04 -7.78 -2.03
N ASP A 57 -4.02 -7.35 -0.79
CA ASP A 57 -5.24 -6.94 -0.06
C ASP A 57 -5.85 -5.64 -0.63
N PHE A 58 -5.10 -4.86 -1.41
CA PHE A 58 -5.60 -3.64 -2.06
C PHE A 58 -6.11 -3.83 -3.49
N LEU A 59 -5.70 -4.90 -4.18
CA LEU A 59 -6.07 -5.19 -5.57
C LEU A 59 -7.46 -5.85 -5.67
#